data_AF-A0A2E6GJG6-F1
#
_entry.id   AF-A0A2E6GJG6-F1
#
_cell.length_a   1.000
_cell.length_b   1.000
_cell.length_c   1.000
_cell.angle_alpha   90.00
_cell.angle_beta   90.00
_cell.angle_gamma   90.00
#
_symmetry.space_group_name_H-M   'P 1'
#
loop_
_entity.id
_entity.type
_entity.pdbx_description
1 polymer ?
#
loop_
_entity_poly.entity_id
_entity_poly.type
_entity_poly.pdbx_seq_one_letter_code
_entity_poly.pdbx_strand_id
1 'polypeptide(L)'
;MIKIRNILVSFSILFVSSAANAIPLQSLAGLSSITIYETTTHIFNHTFGVTSSQMLTRLGNPLSAINNDFSNHSLEWYDAFYSNADGTHNTQGAYITIEAQFPSPGPGGGGLNVNEVVLNFSGGGTENANVVTSFNSFGFGAFPSTVGAVADGNVNTFTTLGSTSTASERLSVTVGFASTAEVSEPGPFVILTLGLVMTLMVRRQRVL
;
A
#
# COMPACT_ATOMS: atom_id res chain seq x y z
N MET A 1 28.22 48.57 40.73
CA MET A 1 27.08 48.18 39.87
C MET A 1 27.57 47.24 38.79
N ILE A 2 27.33 45.92 38.92
CA ILE A 2 27.72 44.91 37.94
C ILE A 2 26.45 44.49 37.18
N LYS A 3 26.41 44.73 35.87
CA LYS A 3 25.31 44.33 34.98
C LYS A 3 25.50 42.86 34.58
N ILE A 4 24.65 41.99 35.12
CA ILE A 4 24.55 40.59 34.70
C ILE A 4 23.80 40.57 33.35
N ARG A 5 24.46 40.09 32.29
CA ARG A 5 23.83 39.84 30.98
C ARG A 5 23.22 38.45 31.01
N ASN A 6 21.90 38.36 30.88
CA ASN A 6 21.18 37.10 30.67
C ASN A 6 21.60 36.52 29.30
N ILE A 7 22.29 35.39 29.31
CA ILE A 7 22.55 34.59 28.11
C ILE A 7 21.35 33.66 27.94
N LEU A 8 20.54 33.89 26.90
CA LEU A 8 19.55 32.92 26.46
C LEU A 8 20.29 31.81 25.70
N VAL A 9 20.30 30.59 26.23
CA VAL A 9 20.76 29.41 25.51
C VAL A 9 19.54 28.77 24.85
N SER A 10 19.44 28.88 23.53
CA SER A 10 18.40 28.22 22.75
C SER A 10 18.85 26.78 22.46
N PHE A 11 18.16 25.80 23.04
CA PHE A 11 18.32 24.39 22.68
C PHE A 11 17.41 24.07 21.50
N SER A 12 17.97 23.84 20.33
CA SER A 12 17.26 23.25 19.20
C SER A 12 17.37 21.73 19.30
N ILE A 13 16.25 21.06 19.59
CA ILE A 13 16.16 19.60 19.56
C ILE A 13 15.76 19.21 18.13
N LEU A 14 16.67 18.51 17.44
CA LEU A 14 16.38 17.91 16.14
C LEU A 14 15.58 16.62 16.40
N PHE A 15 14.32 16.59 15.97
CA PHE A 15 13.51 15.38 16.01
C PHE A 15 13.83 14.53 14.79
N VAL A 16 14.57 13.44 14.98
CA VAL A 16 14.68 12.37 13.99
C VAL A 16 13.62 11.34 14.36
N SER A 17 12.48 11.36 13.67
CA SER A 17 11.58 10.19 13.65
C SER A 17 12.22 9.16 12.73
N SER A 18 12.61 7.99 13.26
CA SER A 18 12.79 6.84 12.39
C SER A 18 11.41 6.50 11.81
N ALA A 19 11.22 6.65 10.50
CA ALA A 19 10.09 5.99 9.84
C ALA A 19 10.24 4.50 10.16
N ALA A 20 9.27 3.93 10.87
CA ALA A 20 9.27 2.50 11.14
C ALA A 20 8.96 1.84 9.79
N ASN A 21 9.95 1.29 9.09
CA ASN A 21 9.69 0.75 7.75
C ASN A 21 8.63 -0.35 7.82
N ALA A 22 7.56 -0.20 7.05
CA ALA A 22 6.53 -1.22 6.87
C ALA A 22 7.16 -2.59 6.55
N ILE A 23 6.57 -3.67 7.07
CA ILE A 23 7.14 -5.01 6.97
C ILE A 23 6.99 -5.51 5.51
N PRO A 24 8.07 -5.96 4.84
CA PRO A 24 7.97 -6.50 3.48
C PRO A 24 7.01 -7.69 3.43
N LEU A 25 6.10 -7.72 2.45
CA LEU A 25 5.10 -8.79 2.33
C LEU A 25 5.75 -10.18 2.25
N GLN A 26 6.86 -10.30 1.52
CA GLN A 26 7.61 -11.54 1.39
C GLN A 26 8.19 -12.09 2.70
N SER A 27 8.29 -11.24 3.74
CA SER A 27 8.81 -11.64 5.05
C SER A 27 7.70 -12.13 6.01
N LEU A 28 6.43 -12.02 5.61
CA LEU A 28 5.32 -12.50 6.43
C LEU A 28 5.37 -14.02 6.56
N ALA A 29 5.45 -14.48 7.82
CA ALA A 29 5.56 -15.89 8.12
C ALA A 29 4.35 -16.67 7.59
N GLY A 30 4.61 -17.67 6.75
CA GLY A 30 3.58 -18.55 6.20
C GLY A 30 2.78 -17.95 5.05
N LEU A 31 3.09 -16.74 4.56
CA LEU A 31 2.49 -16.23 3.33
C LEU A 31 2.84 -17.17 2.16
N SER A 32 1.84 -17.61 1.43
CA SER A 32 1.96 -18.61 0.36
C SER A 32 1.65 -18.05 -1.01
N SER A 33 0.61 -17.22 -1.12
CA SER A 33 0.21 -16.60 -2.38
C SER A 33 -0.60 -15.33 -2.16
N ILE A 34 -0.69 -14.52 -3.22
CA ILE A 34 -1.56 -13.36 -3.32
C ILE A 34 -2.62 -13.67 -4.36
N THR A 35 -3.88 -13.40 -4.05
CA THR A 35 -5.01 -13.52 -4.97
C THR A 35 -5.59 -12.14 -5.26
N ILE A 36 -5.74 -11.81 -6.54
CA ILE A 36 -6.42 -10.61 -7.01
C ILE A 36 -7.75 -11.03 -7.60
N TYR A 37 -8.84 -10.43 -7.11
CA TYR A 37 -10.17 -10.59 -7.66
C TYR A 37 -10.48 -9.45 -8.63
N GLU A 38 -11.00 -9.77 -9.81
CA GLU A 38 -11.34 -8.80 -10.85
C GLU A 38 -12.71 -9.13 -11.47
N THR A 39 -13.49 -8.11 -11.84
CA THR A 39 -14.80 -8.28 -12.47
C THR A 39 -14.85 -7.65 -13.86
N THR A 40 -14.89 -8.51 -14.87
CA THR A 40 -15.24 -8.11 -16.25
C THR A 40 -16.68 -8.50 -16.60
N THR A 41 -17.02 -9.79 -16.52
CA THR A 41 -18.39 -10.32 -16.78
C THR A 41 -18.93 -11.12 -15.59
N HIS A 42 -18.02 -11.66 -14.80
CA HIS A 42 -18.20 -12.31 -13.51
C HIS A 42 -16.89 -12.11 -12.74
N ILE A 43 -16.83 -12.57 -11.50
CA ILE A 43 -15.64 -12.47 -10.67
C ILE A 43 -14.63 -13.53 -11.13
N PHE A 44 -13.46 -13.07 -11.56
CA PHE A 44 -12.26 -13.87 -11.83
C PHE A 44 -11.30 -13.77 -10.66
N ASN A 45 -10.47 -14.79 -10.47
CA ASN A 45 -9.38 -14.77 -9.50
C ASN A 45 -8.04 -15.08 -10.18
N HIS A 46 -7.02 -14.30 -9.82
CA HIS A 46 -5.65 -14.46 -10.33
C HIS A 46 -4.73 -14.63 -9.13
N THR A 47 -4.08 -15.80 -9.03
CA THR A 47 -3.27 -16.14 -7.86
C THR A 47 -1.80 -16.25 -8.23
N PHE A 48 -0.97 -15.49 -7.52
CA PHE A 48 0.47 -15.40 -7.72
C PHE A 48 1.19 -15.95 -6.50
N GLY A 49 2.23 -16.76 -6.72
CA GLY A 49 3.12 -17.19 -5.65
C GLY A 49 3.93 -16.00 -5.11
N VAL A 50 4.30 -16.04 -3.83
CA VAL A 50 5.04 -14.94 -3.16
C VAL A 50 6.32 -14.54 -3.92
N THR A 51 6.99 -15.51 -4.54
CA THR A 51 8.24 -15.30 -5.30
C THR A 51 8.04 -15.43 -6.81
N SER A 52 6.82 -15.29 -7.32
CA SER A 52 6.55 -15.39 -8.76
C SER A 52 7.17 -14.21 -9.50
N SER A 53 7.50 -14.41 -10.78
CA SER A 53 8.11 -13.35 -11.60
C SER A 53 7.18 -12.13 -11.75
N GLN A 54 5.87 -12.37 -11.78
CA GLN A 54 4.83 -11.33 -11.81
C GLN A 54 5.00 -10.37 -10.62
N MET A 55 4.96 -10.91 -9.38
CA MET A 55 5.05 -10.07 -8.18
C MET A 55 6.40 -9.34 -8.03
N LEU A 56 7.47 -9.88 -8.62
CA LEU A 56 8.84 -9.35 -8.51
C LEU A 56 9.26 -8.40 -9.63
N THR A 57 8.44 -8.26 -10.68
CA THR A 57 8.81 -7.50 -11.87
C THR A 57 7.64 -6.64 -12.34
N ARG A 58 7.80 -5.33 -12.28
CA ARG A 58 6.93 -4.41 -13.03
C ARG A 58 7.21 -4.51 -14.53
N LEU A 59 6.19 -4.77 -15.33
CA LEU A 59 6.29 -4.92 -16.78
C LEU A 59 6.42 -3.57 -17.51
N GLY A 60 7.06 -3.58 -18.68
CA GLY A 60 7.31 -2.36 -19.48
C GLY A 60 6.04 -1.74 -20.10
N ASN A 61 5.97 -0.41 -20.20
CA ASN A 61 4.82 0.32 -20.77
C ASN A 61 4.92 0.40 -22.31
N PRO A 62 3.84 0.15 -23.10
CA PRO A 62 2.48 -0.24 -22.69
C PRO A 62 2.32 -1.73 -22.35
N LEU A 63 1.32 -2.05 -21.52
CA LEU A 63 0.84 -3.43 -21.40
C LEU A 63 0.10 -3.84 -22.67
N SER A 64 0.14 -5.13 -22.97
CA SER A 64 -0.49 -5.70 -24.16
C SER A 64 -0.73 -7.20 -23.98
N ALA A 65 -1.36 -7.84 -24.97
CA ALA A 65 -1.62 -9.28 -24.96
C ALA A 65 -0.35 -10.16 -24.80
N ILE A 66 0.84 -9.64 -25.09
CA ILE A 66 2.11 -10.35 -24.96
C ILE A 66 2.95 -9.92 -23.74
N ASN A 67 2.50 -8.89 -23.02
CA ASN A 67 3.21 -8.28 -21.90
C ASN A 67 2.19 -7.84 -20.85
N ASN A 68 1.65 -8.82 -20.13
CA ASN A 68 0.70 -8.69 -19.03
C ASN A 68 0.81 -9.91 -18.11
N ASP A 69 0.45 -9.76 -16.85
CA ASP A 69 0.37 -10.85 -15.88
C ASP A 69 -0.96 -11.60 -15.97
N PHE A 70 -2.03 -10.86 -16.27
CA PHE A 70 -3.37 -11.42 -16.50
C PHE A 70 -4.26 -10.47 -17.31
N SER A 71 -5.33 -11.04 -17.87
CA SER A 71 -6.31 -10.33 -18.69
C SER A 71 -7.61 -11.14 -18.76
N ASN A 72 -8.75 -10.48 -18.55
CA ASN A 72 -10.10 -11.06 -18.69
C ASN A 72 -10.90 -10.43 -19.83
N HIS A 73 -10.34 -9.40 -20.47
CA HIS A 73 -10.91 -8.71 -21.61
C HIS A 73 -9.83 -8.46 -22.65
N SER A 74 -10.14 -8.64 -23.94
CA SER A 74 -9.15 -8.59 -25.03
C SER A 74 -8.45 -7.24 -25.22
N LEU A 75 -8.98 -6.18 -24.59
CA LEU A 75 -8.41 -4.83 -24.58
C LEU A 75 -7.99 -4.38 -23.18
N GLU A 76 -7.94 -5.27 -22.20
CA GLU A 76 -7.56 -4.91 -20.84
C GLU A 76 -6.49 -5.84 -20.30
N TRP A 77 -5.34 -5.25 -19.99
CA TRP A 77 -4.14 -5.99 -19.59
C TRP A 77 -3.63 -5.45 -18.27
N TYR A 78 -3.31 -6.37 -17.35
CA TYR A 78 -2.93 -6.05 -16.00
C TYR A 78 -1.48 -6.45 -15.70
N ASP A 79 -0.89 -5.76 -14.73
CA ASP A 79 0.45 -5.97 -14.18
C ASP A 79 0.34 -5.80 -12.66
N ALA A 80 0.85 -6.75 -11.88
CA ALA A 80 0.73 -6.75 -10.43
C ALA A 80 2.08 -7.04 -9.76
N PHE A 81 2.52 -6.15 -8.90
CA PHE A 81 3.87 -6.21 -8.32
C PHE A 81 3.94 -5.63 -6.91
N TYR A 82 4.98 -6.03 -6.17
CA TYR A 82 5.30 -5.42 -4.88
C TYR A 82 5.79 -3.98 -5.04
N SER A 83 5.34 -3.10 -4.15
CA SER A 83 5.59 -1.67 -4.27
C SER A 83 5.77 -0.96 -2.93
N ASN A 84 6.20 0.30 -3.02
CA ASN A 84 6.08 1.28 -1.94
C ASN A 84 4.63 1.82 -1.89
N ALA A 85 4.30 2.55 -0.83
CA ALA A 85 2.97 3.13 -0.64
C ALA A 85 2.52 4.07 -1.79
N ASP A 86 3.47 4.70 -2.49
CA ASP A 86 3.19 5.57 -3.64
C ASP A 86 2.94 4.80 -4.94
N GLY A 87 3.16 3.49 -4.95
CA GLY A 87 3.03 2.61 -6.10
C GLY A 87 4.30 2.42 -6.92
N THR A 88 5.44 2.96 -6.47
CA THR A 88 6.74 2.69 -7.09
C THR A 88 7.18 1.25 -6.83
N HIS A 89 7.62 0.55 -7.87
CA HIS A 89 8.04 -0.85 -7.77
C HIS A 89 9.16 -1.04 -6.74
N ASN A 90 8.96 -1.96 -5.82
CA ASN A 90 9.90 -2.35 -4.79
C ASN A 90 9.67 -3.82 -4.44
N THR A 91 10.63 -4.70 -4.78
CA THR A 91 10.50 -6.13 -4.48
C THR A 91 10.48 -6.42 -2.98
N GLN A 92 11.03 -5.54 -2.15
CA GLN A 92 10.94 -5.62 -0.68
C GLN A 92 9.78 -4.76 -0.13
N GLY A 93 8.77 -4.50 -0.96
CA GLY A 93 7.61 -3.67 -0.64
C GLY A 93 6.66 -4.32 0.35
N ALA A 94 5.98 -3.45 1.12
CA ALA A 94 4.89 -3.80 2.02
C ALA A 94 3.50 -3.66 1.39
N TYR A 95 3.46 -3.21 0.12
CA TYR A 95 2.26 -2.89 -0.64
C TYR A 95 2.23 -3.69 -1.94
N ILE A 96 1.04 -3.77 -2.53
CA ILE A 96 0.83 -4.34 -3.86
C ILE A 96 0.24 -3.26 -4.75
N THR A 97 0.84 -3.05 -5.91
CA THR A 97 0.29 -2.20 -6.95
C THR A 97 -0.23 -3.05 -8.08
N ILE A 98 -1.43 -2.74 -8.54
CA ILE A 98 -2.04 -3.30 -9.73
C ILE A 98 -2.15 -2.17 -10.74
N GLU A 99 -1.54 -2.33 -11.89
CA GLU A 99 -1.64 -1.43 -13.02
C GLU A 99 -2.48 -2.05 -14.12
N ALA A 100 -3.17 -1.22 -14.90
CA ALA A 100 -3.92 -1.67 -16.06
C ALA A 100 -3.73 -0.74 -17.26
N GLN A 101 -3.65 -1.36 -18.45
CA GLN A 101 -3.83 -0.69 -19.73
C GLN A 101 -5.20 -1.06 -20.28
N PHE A 102 -6.02 -0.04 -20.53
CA PHE A 102 -7.32 -0.18 -21.19
C PHE A 102 -7.46 0.92 -22.25
N PRO A 103 -7.07 0.68 -23.52
CA PRO A 103 -7.00 1.73 -24.53
C PRO A 103 -8.34 1.99 -25.24
N SER A 104 -9.46 1.48 -24.71
CA SER A 104 -10.78 1.69 -25.30
C SER A 104 -11.26 3.13 -25.05
N PRO A 105 -11.63 3.92 -26.08
CA PRO A 105 -12.11 5.29 -25.92
C PRO A 105 -13.59 5.38 -25.47
N GLY A 106 -14.27 4.26 -25.22
CA GLY A 106 -15.70 4.18 -24.93
C GLY A 106 -16.55 3.72 -26.13
N PRO A 107 -17.85 3.44 -25.93
CA PRO A 107 -18.62 3.55 -24.69
C PRO A 107 -18.57 2.32 -23.76
N GLY A 108 -17.61 1.40 -23.93
CA GLY A 108 -17.55 0.10 -23.24
C GLY A 108 -17.21 0.10 -21.73
N GLY A 109 -17.61 1.10 -20.94
CA GLY A 109 -17.28 1.21 -19.52
C GLY A 109 -15.85 1.70 -19.25
N GLY A 110 -15.42 1.62 -17.99
CA GLY A 110 -14.05 1.87 -17.54
C GLY A 110 -13.33 0.57 -17.19
N GLY A 111 -12.00 0.64 -17.19
CA GLY A 111 -11.11 -0.45 -16.83
C GLY A 111 -10.50 -0.29 -15.44
N LEU A 112 -9.61 -1.24 -15.12
CA LEU A 112 -9.12 -1.55 -13.78
C LEU A 112 -10.30 -1.85 -12.87
N ASN A 113 -10.91 -3.02 -13.07
CA ASN A 113 -12.12 -3.47 -12.37
C ASN A 113 -11.79 -4.46 -11.25
N VAL A 114 -10.81 -4.10 -10.40
CA VAL A 114 -10.35 -4.95 -9.30
C VAL A 114 -11.34 -4.89 -8.14
N ASN A 115 -11.74 -6.06 -7.65
CA ASN A 115 -12.64 -6.22 -6.51
C ASN A 115 -11.91 -6.23 -5.17
N GLU A 116 -10.85 -7.01 -5.04
CA GLU A 116 -10.21 -7.28 -3.74
C GLU A 116 -8.81 -7.86 -3.95
N VAL A 117 -7.90 -7.63 -3.01
CA VAL A 117 -6.60 -8.29 -2.96
C VAL A 117 -6.47 -9.06 -1.64
N VAL A 118 -6.16 -10.35 -1.73
CA VAL A 118 -6.13 -11.26 -0.59
C VAL A 118 -4.79 -11.96 -0.46
N LEU A 119 -4.21 -11.89 0.73
CA LEU A 119 -3.06 -12.69 1.14
C LEU A 119 -3.55 -14.05 1.60
N ASN A 120 -2.91 -15.12 1.12
CA ASN A 120 -3.22 -16.50 1.50
C ASN A 120 -2.04 -17.12 2.23
N PHE A 121 -2.31 -17.67 3.42
CA PHE A 121 -1.29 -18.29 4.28
C PHE A 121 -1.37 -19.81 4.21
N SER A 122 -0.22 -20.49 4.30
CA SER A 122 -0.10 -21.95 4.22
C SER A 122 -0.89 -22.70 5.32
N GLY A 123 -1.23 -22.03 6.42
CA GLY A 123 -2.13 -22.54 7.47
C GLY A 123 -3.62 -22.42 7.18
N GLY A 124 -4.01 -21.93 5.99
CA GLY A 124 -5.41 -21.73 5.58
C GLY A 124 -6.01 -20.39 6.01
N GLY A 125 -5.24 -19.52 6.67
CA GLY A 125 -5.65 -18.15 6.98
C GLY A 125 -5.60 -17.26 5.75
N THR A 126 -6.43 -16.22 5.75
CA THR A 126 -6.42 -15.16 4.73
C THR A 126 -6.42 -13.78 5.38
N GLU A 127 -5.90 -12.81 4.65
CA GLU A 127 -5.99 -11.38 5.01
C GLU A 127 -6.34 -10.58 3.77
N ASN A 128 -7.38 -9.76 3.88
CA ASN A 128 -7.80 -8.84 2.83
C ASN A 128 -6.97 -7.55 2.90
N ALA A 129 -6.76 -6.90 1.76
CA ALA A 129 -6.31 -5.52 1.74
C ALA A 129 -7.30 -4.66 2.55
N ASN A 130 -6.78 -3.67 3.26
CA ASN A 130 -7.60 -2.84 4.16
C ASN A 130 -7.38 -1.34 3.97
N VAL A 131 -6.50 -0.95 3.05
CA VAL A 131 -6.20 0.44 2.75
C VAL A 131 -5.76 0.61 1.31
N VAL A 132 -6.22 1.68 0.67
CA VAL A 132 -5.69 2.20 -0.59
C VAL A 132 -4.74 3.34 -0.28
N THR A 133 -3.51 3.29 -0.77
CA THR A 133 -2.48 4.31 -0.49
C THR A 133 -2.23 5.25 -1.67
N SER A 134 -2.38 4.77 -2.90
CA SER A 134 -2.28 5.58 -4.11
C SER A 134 -3.11 4.98 -5.24
N PHE A 135 -3.53 5.81 -6.20
CA PHE A 135 -4.20 5.35 -7.40
C PHE A 135 -4.08 6.39 -8.52
N ASN A 136 -4.20 5.92 -9.77
CA ASN A 136 -4.27 6.75 -10.97
C ASN A 136 -5.53 6.38 -11.77
N SER A 137 -6.29 7.40 -12.17
CA SER A 137 -7.54 7.25 -12.90
C SER A 137 -7.63 8.29 -14.01
N PHE A 138 -8.05 7.86 -15.21
CA PHE A 138 -8.01 8.68 -16.42
C PHE A 138 -9.18 8.39 -17.35
N GLY A 139 -9.45 9.32 -18.27
CA GLY A 139 -10.24 9.06 -19.47
C GLY A 139 -11.71 8.71 -19.25
N PHE A 140 -12.33 8.18 -20.30
CA PHE A 140 -13.73 7.81 -20.32
C PHE A 140 -14.02 6.65 -19.36
N GLY A 141 -15.18 6.68 -18.70
CA GLY A 141 -15.62 5.62 -17.79
C GLY A 141 -14.91 5.62 -16.43
N ALA A 142 -14.12 6.65 -16.11
CA ALA A 142 -13.51 6.80 -14.80
C ALA A 142 -14.55 7.13 -13.71
N PHE A 143 -14.57 6.31 -12.65
CA PHE A 143 -15.34 6.55 -11.43
C PHE A 143 -14.42 6.44 -10.20
N PRO A 144 -13.51 7.41 -9.96
CA PRO A 144 -12.54 7.35 -8.86
C PRO A 144 -13.13 7.09 -7.47
N SER A 145 -14.40 7.44 -7.25
CA SER A 145 -15.10 7.17 -5.99
C SER A 145 -15.24 5.67 -5.67
N THR A 146 -15.07 4.78 -6.65
CA THR A 146 -15.12 3.32 -6.44
C THR A 146 -13.79 2.74 -6.01
N VAL A 147 -12.70 3.52 -5.95
CA VAL A 147 -11.35 3.00 -5.65
C VAL A 147 -11.27 2.24 -4.33
N GLY A 148 -12.07 2.63 -3.32
CA GLY A 148 -12.10 1.95 -2.02
C GLY A 148 -12.60 0.51 -2.09
N ALA A 149 -13.27 0.10 -3.17
CA ALA A 149 -13.80 -1.26 -3.33
C ALA A 149 -12.70 -2.33 -3.24
N VAL A 150 -11.49 -2.06 -3.75
CA VAL A 150 -10.36 -3.03 -3.76
C VAL A 150 -9.88 -3.48 -2.37
N ALA A 151 -10.31 -2.78 -1.31
CA ALA A 151 -9.85 -2.98 0.06
C ALA A 151 -11.00 -2.80 1.07
N ASP A 152 -12.24 -3.11 0.66
CA ASP A 152 -13.42 -3.03 1.52
C ASP A 152 -13.85 -4.39 2.11
N GLY A 153 -13.18 -5.47 1.72
CA GLY A 153 -13.45 -6.83 2.16
C GLY A 153 -14.67 -7.47 1.49
N ASN A 154 -15.16 -6.91 0.38
CA ASN A 154 -16.32 -7.39 -0.34
C ASN A 154 -15.99 -7.65 -1.83
N VAL A 155 -15.81 -8.92 -2.17
CA VAL A 155 -15.53 -9.36 -3.55
C VAL A 155 -16.62 -9.03 -4.58
N ASN A 156 -17.77 -8.47 -4.18
CA ASN A 156 -18.86 -8.09 -5.10
C ASN A 156 -18.86 -6.60 -5.48
N THR A 157 -18.05 -5.77 -4.83
CA THR A 157 -17.76 -4.39 -5.25
C THR A 157 -16.48 -4.40 -6.07
N PHE A 158 -16.32 -3.44 -6.98
CA PHE A 158 -15.10 -3.30 -7.78
C PHE A 158 -14.79 -1.85 -8.09
N THR A 159 -13.50 -1.62 -8.35
CA THR A 159 -12.97 -0.35 -8.83
C THR A 159 -13.38 -0.10 -10.28
N THR A 160 -13.35 1.15 -10.75
CA THR A 160 -13.54 1.46 -12.18
C THR A 160 -12.78 2.75 -12.46
N LEU A 161 -11.53 2.64 -12.89
CA LEU A 161 -10.61 3.79 -12.96
C LEU A 161 -10.51 4.42 -14.34
N GLY A 162 -11.21 3.88 -15.33
CA GLY A 162 -11.48 4.55 -16.61
C GLY A 162 -10.66 4.03 -17.78
N SER A 163 -10.08 4.89 -18.59
CA SER A 163 -9.44 4.52 -19.85
C SER A 163 -8.10 5.21 -20.05
N THR A 164 -7.16 4.44 -20.57
CA THR A 164 -5.82 4.89 -20.99
C THR A 164 -5.77 5.40 -22.44
N SER A 165 -6.90 5.44 -23.15
CA SER A 165 -6.97 5.88 -24.56
C SER A 165 -6.39 7.28 -24.82
N THR A 166 -6.31 8.12 -23.79
CA THR A 166 -5.80 9.50 -23.85
C THR A 166 -4.65 9.78 -22.88
N ALA A 167 -4.18 8.76 -22.14
CA ALA A 167 -3.14 8.89 -21.13
C ALA A 167 -1.87 8.15 -21.54
N SER A 168 -0.71 8.71 -21.19
CA SER A 168 0.58 8.04 -21.33
C SER A 168 0.88 7.09 -20.18
N GLU A 169 0.30 7.38 -19.00
CA GLU A 169 0.36 6.55 -17.81
C GLU A 169 -0.70 5.45 -17.83
N ARG A 170 -0.47 4.42 -17.03
CA ARG A 170 -1.43 3.34 -16.77
C ARG A 170 -2.40 3.73 -15.67
N LEU A 171 -3.59 3.14 -15.70
CA LEU A 171 -4.44 3.11 -14.51
C LEU A 171 -3.69 2.36 -13.42
N SER A 172 -3.84 2.76 -12.16
CA SER A 172 -3.22 2.03 -11.06
C SER A 172 -4.00 2.13 -9.77
N VAL A 173 -3.84 1.12 -8.92
CA VAL A 173 -4.23 1.17 -7.52
C VAL A 173 -3.19 0.45 -6.67
N THR A 174 -2.82 1.04 -5.53
CA THR A 174 -1.87 0.49 -4.57
C THR A 174 -2.59 0.23 -3.26
N VAL A 175 -2.43 -0.98 -2.74
CA VAL A 175 -3.10 -1.44 -1.51
C VAL A 175 -2.11 -1.89 -0.45
N GLY A 176 -2.51 -1.71 0.81
CA GLY A 176 -1.78 -2.18 1.99
C GLY A 176 -2.61 -3.14 2.84
N PHE A 177 -1.94 -3.73 3.83
CA PHE A 177 -2.46 -4.79 4.69
C PHE A 177 -2.21 -4.45 6.16
N ALA A 178 -3.04 -4.98 7.06
CA ALA A 178 -2.89 -4.74 8.49
C ALA A 178 -1.61 -5.41 9.03
N SER A 179 -1.23 -6.56 8.49
CA SER A 179 0.00 -7.30 8.87
C SER A 179 1.29 -6.60 8.50
N THR A 180 1.25 -5.64 7.56
CA THR A 180 2.43 -4.87 7.14
C THR A 180 2.44 -3.44 7.65
N ALA A 181 1.35 -3.00 8.30
CA ALA A 181 1.24 -1.66 8.86
C ALA A 181 2.39 -1.36 9.83
N GLU A 182 2.87 -0.12 9.80
CA GLU A 182 3.93 0.33 10.69
C GLU A 182 3.49 0.12 12.15
N VAL A 183 4.20 -0.75 12.88
CA VAL A 183 4.06 -0.81 14.33
C VAL A 183 4.67 0.48 14.87
N SER A 184 3.81 1.40 15.30
CA SER A 184 4.23 2.57 16.07
C SER A 184 4.83 2.05 17.39
N GLU A 185 6.15 1.83 17.44
CA GLU A 185 6.83 1.62 18.70
C GLU A 185 6.50 2.81 19.62
N PRO A 186 6.15 2.61 20.90
CA PRO A 186 6.04 3.72 21.82
C PRO A 186 7.38 4.44 21.82
N GLY A 187 7.41 5.63 21.20
CA GLY A 187 8.65 6.33 20.94
C GLY A 187 9.47 6.45 22.22
N PRO A 188 10.80 6.41 22.15
CA PRO A 188 11.69 6.36 23.32
C PRO A 188 11.39 7.45 24.36
N PHE A 189 10.73 8.54 23.96
CA PHE A 189 10.23 9.59 24.84
C PHE A 189 9.16 9.16 25.85
N VAL A 190 8.25 8.23 25.53
CA VAL A 190 7.27 7.72 26.52
C VAL A 190 7.99 6.94 27.62
N ILE A 191 9.00 6.15 27.25
CA ILE A 191 9.83 5.40 28.19
C ILE A 191 10.75 6.35 28.99
N LEU A 192 11.38 7.33 28.33
CA LEU A 192 12.28 8.28 28.98
C LEU A 192 11.52 9.21 29.94
N THR A 193 10.32 9.68 29.58
CA THR A 193 9.49 10.54 30.43
C THR A 193 8.94 9.78 31.64
N LEU A 194 8.47 8.53 31.47
CA LEU A 194 8.11 7.67 32.59
C LEU A 194 9.31 7.38 33.50
N GLY A 195 10.48 7.11 32.94
CA GLY A 195 11.72 6.91 33.69
C GLY A 195 12.15 8.15 34.50
N LEU A 196 12.05 9.34 33.91
CA LEU A 196 12.40 10.60 34.58
C LEU A 196 11.40 10.94 35.70
N VAL A 197 10.10 10.73 35.46
CA VAL A 197 9.04 10.95 36.46
C VAL A 197 9.23 9.99 37.64
N MET A 198 9.50 8.71 37.40
CA MET A 198 9.80 7.74 38.46
C MET A 198 11.05 8.13 39.27
N THR A 199 12.12 8.57 38.59
CA THR A 199 13.36 8.99 39.27
C THR A 199 13.17 10.26 40.11
N LEU A 200 12.35 11.21 39.63
CA LEU A 200 12.00 12.43 40.36
C LEU A 200 11.07 12.16 41.55
N MET A 201 10.14 11.21 41.42
CA MET A 201 9.27 10.79 42.52
C MET A 201 10.05 10.05 43.63
N VAL A 202 10.98 9.16 43.27
CA VAL A 202 11.85 8.47 44.24
C VAL A 202 12.80 9.45 44.96
N ARG A 203 13.30 10.49 44.28
CA ARG A 203 14.11 11.54 44.92
C ARG A 203 13.32 12.38 45.92
N ARG A 204 12.02 12.60 45.69
CA ARG A 204 11.16 13.38 46.60
C ARG A 204 10.84 12.65 47.91
N GLN A 205 10.89 11.33 47.93
CA GLN A 205 10.57 10.53 49.12
C GLN A 205 11.74 10.36 50.12
N ARG A 206 12.97 10.74 49.75
CA ARG A 206 14.16 10.65 50.63
C ARG A 206 14.51 11.94 51.36
N VAL A 207 13.67 12.98 51.28
CA VAL A 207 13.92 14.31 51.88
C VAL A 207 12.90 14.62 53.00
N LEU A 208 12.33 13.59 53.63
CA LEU A 208 11.54 13.72 54.86
C LEU A 208 12.12 12.82 55.94
#